data_AF-A0A5M9P421-F1
#
_entry.id   AF-A0A5M9P421-F1
#
_cell.length_a   1.000
_cell.length_b   1.000
_cell.length_c   1.000
_cell.angle_alpha   90.00
_cell.angle_beta   90.00
_cell.angle_gamma   90.00
#
_symmetry.space_group_name_H-M   'P 1'
#
loop_
_entity.id
_entity.type
_entity.pdbx_description
1 polymer ?
#
loop_
_entity_poly.entity_id
_entity_poly.type
_entity_poly.pdbx_seq_one_letter_code
_entity_poly.pdbx_strand_id
1 'polypeptide(L)'
;MSTEGINYDFPNTQRKGSHDQNEIKALKNCFEAQVPLFVISKASNKSLRNVHIGLISSFDEINAKAFIKFVGQDKLFPKANESINESEVEYKVNFERDVNKSLNDSSEKRQGRLSSKSKTPRVVYRLVKDYSRDPDVVAEALYRANGRCEKCQAKAPFKKRSNGQPYLEVHHIIPLSQGGLDSLSNVISLCPNCHREVHFGPAG
;
A
#
# COMPACT_ATOMS: atom_id res chain seq x y z
N MET A 1 35.69 1.51 -3.55
CA MET A 1 34.35 2.10 -3.33
C MET A 1 34.08 2.07 -1.85
N SER A 2 33.49 3.13 -1.29
CA SER A 2 33.10 3.14 0.12
C SER A 2 32.15 1.97 0.40
N THR A 3 32.31 1.31 1.54
CA THR A 3 31.40 0.27 2.02
C THR A 3 30.05 0.84 2.47
N GLU A 4 29.94 2.17 2.57
CA GLU A 4 28.79 2.87 3.14
C GLU A 4 27.85 3.48 2.08
N GLY A 5 28.30 3.62 0.83
CA GLY A 5 27.50 4.21 -0.25
C GLY A 5 28.30 4.63 -1.48
N ILE A 6 27.62 5.30 -2.41
CA ILE A 6 28.18 5.82 -3.66
C ILE A 6 27.68 7.25 -3.94
N ASN A 7 28.59 8.10 -4.39
CA ASN A 7 28.22 9.38 -5.02
C ASN A 7 27.83 9.10 -6.47
N TYR A 8 26.63 9.51 -6.84
CA TYR A 8 26.06 9.30 -8.16
C TYR A 8 25.86 10.67 -8.84
N ASP A 9 26.57 10.88 -9.94
CA ASP A 9 26.39 12.05 -10.79
C ASP A 9 25.27 11.75 -11.79
N PHE A 10 24.29 12.65 -11.91
CA PHE A 10 23.17 12.50 -12.83
C PHE A 10 23.10 13.64 -13.86
N PRO A 11 22.58 13.39 -15.07
CA PRO A 11 22.25 12.09 -15.63
C PRO A 11 23.52 11.32 -15.99
N ASN A 12 23.60 10.04 -15.63
CA ASN A 12 24.77 9.21 -15.92
C ASN A 12 24.82 8.78 -17.39
N THR A 13 23.67 8.71 -18.07
CA THR A 13 23.64 8.22 -19.45
C THR A 13 24.10 9.25 -20.48
N GLN A 14 24.10 10.55 -20.13
CA GLN A 14 24.40 11.68 -21.03
C GLN A 14 23.67 11.58 -22.38
N ARG A 15 22.44 11.02 -22.38
CA ARG A 15 21.67 10.76 -23.59
C ARG A 15 20.73 11.92 -23.86
N LYS A 16 20.80 12.51 -25.06
CA LYS A 16 19.86 13.57 -25.46
C LYS A 16 18.40 13.07 -25.38
N GLY A 17 17.52 13.90 -24.81
CA GLY A 17 16.06 13.69 -24.84
C GLY A 17 15.45 13.35 -23.48
N SER A 18 14.34 12.61 -23.49
CA SER A 18 13.52 12.31 -22.32
C SER A 18 14.16 11.33 -21.33
N HIS A 19 15.19 10.57 -21.73
CA HIS A 19 15.84 9.57 -20.88
C HIS A 19 16.54 10.18 -19.67
N ASP A 20 17.33 11.23 -19.88
CA ASP A 20 18.02 11.93 -18.80
C ASP A 20 17.02 12.60 -17.84
N GLN A 21 15.93 13.16 -18.36
CA GLN A 21 14.85 13.74 -17.54
C GLN A 21 14.12 12.68 -16.71
N ASN A 22 13.89 11.49 -17.28
CA ASN A 22 13.29 10.37 -16.57
C ASN A 22 14.21 9.84 -15.46
N GLU A 23 15.53 9.79 -15.70
CA GLU A 23 16.52 9.42 -14.69
C GLU A 23 16.50 10.38 -13.51
N ILE A 24 16.61 11.69 -13.77
CA ILE A 24 16.59 12.74 -12.74
C ILE A 24 15.29 12.69 -11.94
N LYS A 25 14.14 12.60 -12.63
CA LYS A 25 12.82 12.50 -11.99
C LYS A 25 12.69 11.24 -11.15
N ALA A 26 13.18 10.09 -11.63
CA ALA A 26 13.15 8.85 -10.88
C ALA A 26 14.01 8.94 -9.60
N LEU A 27 15.21 9.53 -9.69
CA LEU A 27 16.07 9.76 -8.52
C LEU A 27 15.40 10.71 -7.52
N LYS A 28 14.83 11.82 -7.98
CA LYS A 28 14.11 12.77 -7.12
C LYS A 28 12.93 12.11 -6.40
N ASN A 29 12.12 11.34 -7.14
CA ASN A 29 11.01 10.58 -6.56
C ASN A 29 11.50 9.56 -5.50
N CYS A 30 12.61 8.86 -5.77
CA CYS A 30 13.17 7.91 -4.81
C CYS A 30 13.68 8.62 -3.54
N PHE A 31 14.28 9.81 -3.69
CA PHE A 31 14.71 10.64 -2.57
C PHE A 31 13.53 11.13 -1.73
N GLU A 32 12.51 11.72 -2.35
CA GLU A 32 11.35 12.27 -1.65
C GLU A 32 10.51 11.17 -0.96
N ALA A 33 10.30 10.04 -1.64
CA ALA A 33 9.50 8.94 -1.13
C ALA A 33 10.31 7.94 -0.27
N GLN A 34 11.62 8.16 -0.09
CA GLN A 34 12.53 7.23 0.58
C GLN A 34 12.40 5.80 0.05
N VAL A 35 12.25 5.68 -1.27
CA VAL A 35 12.12 4.38 -1.95
C VAL A 35 13.51 3.84 -2.23
N PRO A 36 13.81 2.60 -1.80
CA PRO A 36 15.10 1.99 -2.08
C PRO A 36 15.27 1.64 -3.55
N LEU A 37 16.51 1.69 -4.00
CA LEU A 37 16.92 1.39 -5.37
C LEU A 37 18.04 0.37 -5.41
N PHE A 38 18.09 -0.43 -6.48
CA PHE A 38 19.22 -1.31 -6.73
C PHE A 38 20.38 -0.51 -7.31
N VAL A 39 21.54 -0.57 -6.66
CA VAL A 39 22.79 -0.01 -7.15
C VAL A 39 23.64 -1.13 -7.71
N ILE A 40 23.90 -1.06 -9.01
CA ILE A 40 24.72 -2.05 -9.71
C ILE A 40 26.10 -1.43 -9.97
N SER A 41 27.15 -2.05 -9.45
CA SER A 41 28.53 -1.63 -9.66
C SER A 41 29.38 -2.75 -10.26
N LYS A 42 30.54 -2.38 -10.83
CA LYS A 42 31.46 -3.37 -11.43
C LYS A 42 32.08 -4.23 -10.33
N ALA A 43 32.03 -5.55 -10.52
CA ALA A 43 32.73 -6.50 -9.66
C ALA A 43 34.18 -6.69 -10.15
N SER A 44 35.04 -7.24 -9.27
CA SER A 44 36.41 -7.61 -9.62
C SER A 44 36.47 -8.65 -10.73
N ASN A 45 35.48 -9.55 -10.78
CA ASN A 45 35.27 -10.45 -11.91
C ASN A 45 34.43 -9.75 -13.00
N LYS A 46 34.96 -9.68 -14.22
CA LYS A 46 34.31 -9.02 -15.37
C LYS A 46 32.95 -9.64 -15.74
N SER A 47 32.73 -10.92 -15.45
CA SER A 47 31.44 -11.60 -15.71
C SER A 47 30.37 -11.31 -14.65
N LEU A 48 30.74 -10.72 -13.51
CA LEU A 48 29.84 -10.46 -12.39
C LEU A 48 29.57 -8.97 -12.21
N ARG A 49 28.52 -8.66 -11.44
CA ARG A 49 28.19 -7.31 -10.98
C ARG A 49 27.93 -7.38 -9.49
N ASN A 50 28.34 -6.34 -8.77
CA ASN A 50 27.92 -6.16 -7.39
C ASN A 50 26.56 -5.50 -7.41
N VAL A 51 25.61 -6.08 -6.67
CA VAL A 51 24.27 -5.53 -6.50
C VAL A 51 24.10 -5.15 -5.04
N HIS A 52 23.87 -3.86 -4.80
CA HIS A 52 23.55 -3.33 -3.48
C HIS A 52 22.13 -2.78 -3.51
N ILE A 53 21.50 -2.67 -2.35
CA ILE A 53 20.33 -1.82 -2.19
C ILE A 53 20.80 -0.51 -1.55
N GLY A 54 20.33 0.60 -2.09
CA GLY A 54 20.67 1.94 -1.64
C GLY A 54 19.44 2.79 -1.37
N LEU A 55 19.58 3.76 -0.47
CA LEU A 55 18.65 4.87 -0.29
C LEU A 55 19.36 6.17 -0.64
N ILE A 56 18.66 7.06 -1.34
CA ILE A 56 19.19 8.39 -1.62
C ILE A 56 19.09 9.20 -0.32
N SER A 57 20.25 9.51 0.26
CA SER A 57 20.36 10.27 1.50
C SER A 57 20.53 11.77 1.27
N SER A 58 21.03 12.18 0.10
CA SER A 58 21.05 13.56 -0.34
C SER A 58 20.84 13.65 -1.85
N PHE A 59 20.16 14.71 -2.27
CA PHE A 59 19.90 15.02 -3.67
C PHE A 59 20.18 16.51 -3.91
N ASP A 60 21.25 16.80 -4.63
CA ASP A 60 21.68 18.15 -4.99
C ASP A 60 21.39 18.37 -6.47
N GLU A 61 20.29 19.06 -6.74
CA GLU A 61 19.84 19.37 -8.10
C GLU A 61 20.75 20.41 -8.79
N ILE A 62 21.42 21.28 -8.01
CA ILE A 62 22.28 22.35 -8.54
C ILE A 62 23.59 21.76 -9.04
N ASN A 63 24.21 20.88 -8.25
CA ASN A 63 25.47 20.23 -8.61
C ASN A 63 25.26 18.92 -9.38
N ALA A 64 24.01 18.50 -9.57
CA ALA A 64 23.61 17.27 -10.23
C ALA A 64 24.22 16.00 -9.60
N LYS A 65 24.20 15.96 -8.26
CA LYS A 65 24.77 14.86 -7.46
C LYS A 65 23.75 14.28 -6.50
N ALA A 66 23.77 12.97 -6.35
CA ALA A 66 23.05 12.25 -5.31
C ALA A 66 24.03 11.42 -4.49
N PHE A 67 23.88 11.39 -3.16
CA PHE A 67 24.57 10.41 -2.33
C PHE A 67 23.63 9.25 -2.01
N ILE A 68 23.99 8.08 -2.51
CA ILE A 68 23.24 6.83 -2.32
C ILE A 68 23.92 6.03 -1.23
N LYS A 69 23.31 5.99 -0.05
CA LYS A 69 23.79 5.19 1.08
C LYS A 69 23.40 3.73 0.89
N PHE A 70 24.36 2.81 0.98
CA PHE A 70 24.06 1.39 0.96
C PHE A 70 23.37 0.97 2.25
N VAL A 71 22.36 0.13 2.11
CA VAL A 71 21.52 -0.34 3.20
C VAL A 71 21.36 -1.86 3.11
N GLY A 72 21.45 -2.51 4.27
CA GLY A 72 21.21 -3.94 4.38
C GLY A 72 19.73 -4.25 4.12
N GLN A 73 19.45 -5.39 3.50
CA GLN A 73 18.08 -5.87 3.28
C GLN A 73 17.28 -5.94 4.60
N ASP A 74 17.96 -6.27 5.70
CA ASP A 74 17.43 -6.34 7.05
C ASP A 74 17.02 -4.99 7.66
N LYS A 75 17.47 -3.87 7.07
CA LYS A 75 17.11 -2.51 7.50
C LYS A 75 16.03 -1.87 6.63
N LEU A 76 15.76 -2.45 5.46
CA LEU A 76 14.80 -1.97 4.48
C LEU A 76 13.42 -2.58 4.66
N PHE A 77 13.44 -3.86 5.02
CA PHE A 77 12.26 -4.60 5.36
C PHE A 77 12.37 -4.96 6.83
N PRO A 78 11.31 -4.76 7.63
CA PRO A 78 11.24 -5.33 8.97
C PRO A 78 11.61 -6.81 8.92
N LYS A 79 12.34 -7.30 9.91
CA LYS A 79 12.62 -8.74 9.97
C LYS A 79 11.28 -9.49 10.10
N ALA A 80 11.21 -10.74 9.62
CA ALA A 80 9.96 -11.51 9.64
C ALA A 80 9.34 -11.63 11.06
N ASN A 81 10.17 -11.62 12.10
CA ASN A 81 9.79 -11.60 13.52
C ASN A 81 9.34 -10.21 14.04
N GLU A 82 9.52 -9.14 13.27
CA GLU A 82 9.01 -7.79 13.52
C GLU A 82 7.72 -7.50 12.74
N SER A 83 7.37 -8.36 11.76
CA SER A 83 6.10 -8.30 11.04
C SER A 83 4.99 -8.99 11.83
N ILE A 84 3.81 -8.36 11.86
CA ILE A 84 2.63 -8.94 12.51
C ILE A 84 1.97 -9.91 11.52
N ASN A 85 1.76 -11.15 11.96
CA ASN A 85 1.07 -12.21 11.21
C ASN A 85 -0.46 -12.16 11.35
N GLU A 86 -1.00 -11.04 11.79
CA GLU A 86 -2.43 -10.78 11.91
C GLU A 86 -2.95 -10.22 10.58
N SER A 87 -4.02 -10.83 10.06
CA SER A 87 -4.69 -10.29 8.86
C SER A 87 -5.35 -8.94 9.13
N GLU A 88 -5.62 -8.14 8.10
CA GLU A 88 -6.31 -6.85 8.29
C GLU A 88 -7.71 -7.02 8.91
N VAL A 89 -8.40 -8.11 8.57
CA VAL A 89 -9.72 -8.43 9.12
C VAL A 89 -9.62 -8.72 10.62
N GLU A 90 -8.67 -9.56 11.01
CA GLU A 90 -8.44 -9.95 12.41
C GLU A 90 -8.03 -8.75 13.27
N TYR A 91 -7.16 -7.87 12.73
CA TYR A 91 -6.81 -6.60 13.36
C TYR A 91 -8.04 -5.74 13.61
N LYS A 92 -8.92 -5.58 12.62
CA LYS A 92 -10.15 -4.77 12.77
C LYS A 92 -11.06 -5.33 13.84
N VAL A 93 -11.25 -6.64 13.88
CA VAL A 93 -12.06 -7.32 14.91
C VAL A 93 -11.48 -7.10 16.31
N ASN A 94 -10.17 -7.31 16.47
CA ASN A 94 -9.49 -7.13 17.75
C ASN A 94 -9.50 -5.67 18.20
N PHE A 95 -9.26 -4.75 17.27
CA PHE A 95 -9.31 -3.31 17.53
C PHE A 95 -10.71 -2.86 17.95
N GLU A 96 -11.75 -3.29 17.25
CA GLU A 96 -13.15 -2.97 17.59
C GLU A 96 -13.50 -3.50 18.99
N ARG A 97 -13.08 -4.73 19.33
CA ARG A 97 -13.23 -5.27 20.68
C ARG A 97 -12.55 -4.39 21.74
N ASP A 98 -11.35 -3.91 21.47
CA ASP A 98 -10.60 -3.06 22.41
C ASP A 98 -11.18 -1.64 22.51
N VAL A 99 -11.73 -1.10 21.41
CA VAL A 99 -12.54 0.13 21.41
C VAL A 99 -13.75 -0.05 22.32
N ASN A 100 -14.52 -1.14 22.17
CA ASN A 100 -15.68 -1.42 22.99
C ASN A 100 -15.33 -1.54 24.48
N LYS A 101 -14.22 -2.21 24.83
CA LYS A 101 -13.71 -2.20 26.22
C LYS A 101 -13.40 -0.79 26.71
N SER A 102 -12.81 0.06 25.87
CA SER A 102 -12.49 1.45 26.21
C SER A 102 -13.75 2.31 26.35
N LEU A 103 -14.81 2.02 25.59
CA LEU A 103 -16.11 2.70 25.67
C LEU A 103 -16.84 2.41 26.99
N ASN A 104 -16.60 1.25 27.61
CA ASN A 104 -17.14 0.93 28.94
C ASN A 104 -16.56 1.79 30.08
N ASP A 105 -15.47 2.52 29.83
CA ASP A 105 -14.95 3.51 30.77
C ASP A 105 -15.61 4.89 30.62
N SER A 106 -15.40 5.77 31.60
CA SER A 106 -15.79 7.17 31.48
C SER A 106 -14.86 7.95 30.55
N SER A 107 -15.35 9.09 30.05
CA SER A 107 -14.56 10.00 29.21
C SER A 107 -13.31 10.49 29.95
N GLU A 108 -13.43 10.82 31.23
CA GLU A 108 -12.35 11.31 32.09
C GLU A 108 -11.25 10.26 32.23
N LYS A 109 -11.61 8.99 32.45
CA LYS A 109 -10.64 7.88 32.52
C LYS A 109 -9.90 7.71 31.18
N ARG A 110 -10.61 7.78 30.06
CA ARG A 110 -9.97 7.73 28.73
C ARG A 110 -9.00 8.89 28.52
N GLN A 111 -9.42 10.11 28.84
CA GLN A 111 -8.57 11.31 28.72
C GLN A 111 -7.33 11.23 29.60
N GLY A 112 -7.44 10.71 30.83
CA GLY A 112 -6.28 10.47 31.70
C GLY A 112 -5.27 9.45 31.14
N ARG A 113 -5.73 8.41 30.45
CA ARG A 113 -4.83 7.49 29.72
C ARG A 113 -4.18 8.13 28.49
N LEU A 114 -4.86 9.09 27.85
CA LEU A 114 -4.34 9.77 26.66
C LEU A 114 -3.29 10.83 27.01
N SER A 115 -3.42 11.53 28.14
CA SER A 115 -2.47 12.56 28.57
C SER A 115 -1.08 12.01 28.89
N SER A 116 -1.01 10.74 29.30
CA SER A 116 0.22 10.04 29.69
C SER A 116 0.85 9.20 28.56
N LYS A 117 0.20 9.09 27.40
CA LYS A 117 0.67 8.28 26.27
C LYS A 117 1.42 9.11 25.22
N SER A 118 2.37 8.47 24.57
CA SER A 118 2.99 9.03 23.36
C SER A 118 1.94 9.26 22.28
N LYS A 119 2.01 10.42 21.63
CA LYS A 119 1.15 10.77 20.48
C LYS A 119 1.67 10.19 19.17
N THR A 120 2.94 9.75 19.12
CA THR A 120 3.50 9.12 17.93
C THR A 120 3.04 7.67 17.85
N PRO A 121 2.33 7.27 16.77
CA PRO A 121 1.92 5.89 16.59
C PRO A 121 3.14 5.01 16.31
N ARG A 122 3.10 3.77 16.80
CA ARG A 122 4.08 2.76 16.42
C ARG A 122 3.80 2.33 14.97
N VAL A 123 4.83 2.39 14.13
CA VAL A 123 4.79 1.77 12.80
C VAL A 123 4.83 0.26 12.98
N VAL A 124 3.89 -0.42 12.34
CA VAL A 124 3.83 -1.88 12.29
C VAL A 124 3.76 -2.30 10.83
N TYR A 125 4.50 -3.35 10.50
CA TYR A 125 4.49 -3.92 9.17
C TYR A 125 3.73 -5.24 9.19
N ARG A 126 2.97 -5.52 8.13
CA ARG A 126 2.16 -6.72 8.01
C ARG A 126 2.44 -7.39 6.68
N LEU A 127 2.55 -8.71 6.69
CA LEU A 127 2.54 -9.50 5.47
C LEU A 127 1.08 -9.82 5.14
N VAL A 128 0.64 -9.48 3.93
CA VAL A 128 -0.73 -9.74 3.49
C VAL A 128 -0.70 -10.80 2.38
N LYS A 129 -1.49 -11.85 2.56
CA LYS A 129 -1.86 -12.76 1.49
C LYS A 129 -3.11 -12.20 0.82
N ASP A 130 -3.02 -11.91 -0.48
CA ASP A 130 -4.13 -11.38 -1.27
C ASP A 130 -4.41 -12.26 -2.48
N TYR A 131 -5.59 -12.07 -3.09
CA TYR A 131 -6.04 -12.78 -4.28
C TYR A 131 -6.08 -11.80 -5.45
N SER A 132 -5.36 -12.13 -6.52
CA SER A 132 -5.47 -11.40 -7.79
C SER A 132 -6.87 -11.61 -8.35
N ARG A 133 -7.60 -10.52 -8.58
CA ARG A 133 -8.96 -10.53 -9.12
C ARG A 133 -8.90 -10.33 -10.63
N ASP A 134 -9.77 -11.02 -11.35
CA ASP A 134 -9.99 -10.83 -12.76
C ASP A 134 -10.66 -9.47 -13.01
N PRO A 135 -10.00 -8.54 -13.73
CA PRO A 135 -10.56 -7.23 -14.01
C PRO A 135 -11.84 -7.28 -14.83
N ASP A 136 -12.04 -8.29 -15.68
CA ASP A 136 -13.23 -8.41 -16.53
C ASP A 136 -14.45 -8.81 -15.71
N VAL A 137 -14.29 -9.66 -14.70
CA VAL A 137 -15.36 -9.99 -13.73
C VAL A 137 -15.83 -8.73 -13.01
N VAL A 138 -14.89 -7.88 -12.58
CA VAL A 138 -15.20 -6.61 -11.90
C VAL A 138 -15.89 -5.63 -12.86
N ALA A 139 -15.37 -5.46 -14.07
CA ALA A 139 -15.91 -4.54 -15.05
C ALA A 139 -17.34 -4.93 -15.46
N GLU A 140 -17.59 -6.20 -15.72
CA GLU A 140 -18.89 -6.71 -16.13
C GLU A 140 -19.91 -6.68 -14.97
N ALA A 141 -19.48 -6.93 -13.73
CA ALA A 141 -20.35 -6.75 -12.56
C ALA A 141 -20.78 -5.29 -12.36
N LEU A 142 -19.89 -4.33 -12.61
CA LEU A 142 -20.21 -2.89 -12.56
C LEU A 142 -21.11 -2.47 -13.71
N TYR A 143 -20.90 -3.04 -14.91
CA TYR A 143 -21.76 -2.83 -16.07
C TYR A 143 -23.18 -3.33 -15.81
N ARG A 144 -23.33 -4.59 -15.36
CA ARG A 144 -24.60 -5.20 -14.95
C ARG A 144 -25.37 -4.35 -13.94
N ALA A 145 -24.66 -3.81 -12.95
CA ALA A 145 -25.25 -2.98 -11.90
C ALA A 145 -25.77 -1.63 -12.39
N ASN A 146 -25.30 -1.15 -13.55
CA ASN A 146 -25.73 0.10 -14.20
C ASN A 146 -25.82 1.30 -13.23
N GLY A 147 -24.79 1.45 -12.39
CA GLY A 147 -24.69 2.53 -11.43
C GLY A 147 -25.69 2.48 -10.26
N ARG A 148 -26.32 1.34 -10.00
CA ARG A 148 -27.19 1.09 -8.84
C ARG A 148 -26.63 -0.05 -7.99
N CYS A 149 -26.75 0.10 -6.67
CA CYS A 149 -26.41 -0.95 -5.72
C CYS A 149 -27.35 -2.15 -5.91
N GLU A 150 -26.81 -3.35 -6.08
CA GLU A 150 -27.62 -4.55 -6.32
C GLU A 150 -28.33 -5.07 -5.05
N LYS A 151 -27.92 -4.59 -3.86
CA LYS A 151 -28.63 -4.87 -2.58
C LYS A 151 -29.77 -3.90 -2.33
N CYS A 152 -29.48 -2.61 -2.20
CA CYS A 152 -30.49 -1.61 -1.80
C CYS A 152 -31.14 -0.85 -2.97
N GLN A 153 -30.74 -1.11 -4.20
CA GLN A 153 -31.28 -0.49 -5.43
C GLN A 153 -31.06 1.03 -5.55
N ALA A 154 -30.41 1.66 -4.56
CA ALA A 154 -30.04 3.07 -4.60
C ALA A 154 -28.98 3.33 -5.68
N LYS A 155 -29.00 4.54 -6.26
CA LYS A 155 -27.93 4.99 -7.16
C LYS A 155 -26.59 5.05 -6.42
N ALA A 156 -25.50 4.88 -7.15
CA ALA A 156 -24.16 5.10 -6.63
C ALA A 156 -24.05 6.48 -5.96
N PRO A 157 -23.38 6.59 -4.80
CA PRO A 157 -23.37 7.83 -4.02
C PRO A 157 -22.63 8.99 -4.72
N PHE A 158 -21.66 8.67 -5.57
CA PHE A 158 -20.90 9.66 -6.33
C PHE A 158 -20.28 9.04 -7.58
N LYS A 159 -19.64 9.87 -8.42
CA LYS A 159 -18.87 9.46 -9.59
C LYS A 159 -17.37 9.42 -9.28
N LYS A 160 -16.66 8.39 -9.75
CA LYS A 160 -15.21 8.26 -9.65
C LYS A 160 -14.52 9.48 -10.27
N ARG A 161 -13.59 10.10 -9.54
CA ARG A 161 -12.81 11.24 -10.06
C ARG A 161 -11.95 10.87 -11.27
N SER A 162 -11.49 9.63 -11.33
CA SER A 162 -10.59 9.14 -12.38
C SER A 162 -11.24 9.05 -13.75
N ASN A 163 -12.54 8.69 -13.84
CA ASN A 163 -13.19 8.40 -15.12
C ASN A 163 -14.69 8.79 -15.19
N GLY A 164 -15.25 9.42 -14.15
CA GLY A 164 -16.64 9.87 -14.12
C GLY A 164 -17.69 8.76 -13.98
N GLN A 165 -17.29 7.49 -13.87
CA GLN A 165 -18.23 6.37 -13.72
C GLN A 165 -18.86 6.32 -12.31
N PRO A 166 -20.08 5.75 -12.14
CA PRO A 166 -20.67 5.54 -10.82
C PRO A 166 -19.75 4.74 -9.88
N TYR A 167 -19.66 5.16 -8.62
CA TYR A 167 -18.84 4.46 -7.61
C TYR A 167 -19.64 3.35 -6.91
N LEU A 168 -19.32 2.10 -7.23
CA LEU A 168 -19.77 0.89 -6.52
C LEU A 168 -18.55 0.00 -6.24
N GLU A 169 -18.67 -0.87 -5.24
CA GLU A 169 -17.65 -1.81 -4.80
C GLU A 169 -18.13 -3.23 -5.09
N VAL A 170 -17.37 -3.96 -5.91
CA VAL A 170 -17.67 -5.36 -6.23
C VAL A 170 -17.21 -6.25 -5.08
N HIS A 171 -18.16 -7.04 -4.56
CA HIS A 171 -18.00 -7.91 -3.41
C HIS A 171 -18.23 -9.36 -3.82
N HIS A 172 -17.36 -10.27 -3.39
CA HIS A 172 -17.57 -11.71 -3.58
C HIS A 172 -18.55 -12.24 -2.53
N ILE A 173 -19.65 -12.87 -2.96
CA ILE A 173 -20.71 -13.39 -2.09
C ILE A 173 -20.14 -14.49 -1.19
N ILE A 174 -19.48 -15.48 -1.78
CA ILE A 174 -18.58 -16.41 -1.08
C ILE A 174 -17.18 -15.80 -1.13
N PRO A 175 -16.57 -15.43 -0.01
CA PRO A 175 -15.23 -14.82 0.00
C PRO A 175 -14.18 -15.72 -0.66
N LEU A 176 -13.25 -15.12 -1.41
CA LEU A 176 -12.13 -15.84 -2.03
C LEU A 176 -11.28 -16.58 -0.98
N SER A 177 -11.13 -16.01 0.21
CA SER A 177 -10.42 -16.64 1.34
C SER A 177 -11.10 -17.91 1.87
N GLN A 178 -12.38 -18.12 1.55
CA GLN A 178 -13.17 -19.29 1.92
C GLN A 178 -13.41 -20.22 0.72
N GLY A 179 -12.65 -20.06 -0.37
CA GLY A 179 -12.77 -20.89 -1.57
C GLY A 179 -13.83 -20.43 -2.56
N GLY A 180 -14.35 -19.21 -2.42
CA GLY A 180 -15.23 -18.60 -3.42
C GLY A 180 -14.52 -18.44 -4.77
N LEU A 181 -15.28 -18.62 -5.86
CA LEU A 181 -14.75 -18.45 -7.22
C LEU A 181 -14.78 -16.99 -7.65
N ASP A 182 -13.80 -16.55 -8.41
CA ASP A 182 -13.81 -15.24 -9.05
C ASP A 182 -14.63 -15.29 -10.35
N SER A 183 -15.94 -15.13 -10.23
CA SER A 183 -16.90 -15.34 -11.31
C SER A 183 -18.10 -14.42 -11.16
N LEU A 184 -18.79 -14.10 -12.26
CA LEU A 184 -19.95 -13.21 -12.26
C LEU A 184 -21.08 -13.68 -11.35
N SER A 185 -21.26 -15.00 -11.21
CA SER A 185 -22.26 -15.60 -10.32
C SER A 185 -21.93 -15.45 -8.84
N ASN A 186 -20.67 -15.22 -8.49
CA ASN A 186 -20.21 -15.09 -7.11
C ASN A 186 -19.89 -13.64 -6.73
N VAL A 187 -20.30 -12.64 -7.52
CA VAL A 187 -20.05 -11.23 -7.22
C VAL A 187 -21.31 -10.39 -7.25
N ILE A 188 -21.32 -9.35 -6.41
CA ILE A 188 -22.37 -8.37 -6.30
C ILE A 188 -21.79 -6.95 -6.20
N SER A 189 -22.34 -6.00 -6.94
CA SER A 189 -21.94 -4.60 -6.94
C SER A 189 -22.72 -3.82 -5.87
N LEU A 190 -22.01 -3.33 -4.85
CA LEU A 190 -22.61 -2.70 -3.67
C LEU A 190 -22.23 -1.22 -3.54
N CYS A 191 -23.11 -0.41 -2.96
CA CYS A 191 -22.69 0.90 -2.46
C CYS A 191 -21.82 0.70 -1.20
N PRO A 192 -20.99 1.70 -0.82
CA PRO A 192 -20.09 1.58 0.33
C PRO A 192 -20.82 1.19 1.63
N ASN A 193 -22.03 1.72 1.84
CA ASN A 193 -22.81 1.42 3.04
C ASN A 193 -23.24 -0.05 3.09
N CYS A 194 -23.84 -0.56 2.01
CA CYS A 194 -24.24 -1.96 1.92
C CYS A 194 -23.04 -2.91 1.96
N HIS A 195 -21.91 -2.53 1.36
CA HIS A 195 -20.69 -3.33 1.41
C HIS A 195 -20.15 -3.46 2.83
N ARG A 196 -20.12 -2.37 3.61
CA ARG A 196 -19.74 -2.42 5.03
C ARG A 196 -20.74 -3.21 5.87
N GLU A 197 -22.04 -3.08 5.60
CA GLU A 197 -23.08 -3.83 6.28
C GLU A 197 -22.94 -5.35 6.08
N VAL A 198 -22.58 -5.82 4.90
CA VAL A 198 -22.33 -7.26 4.67
C VAL A 198 -21.15 -7.78 5.50
N HIS A 199 -20.14 -6.94 5.77
CA HIS A 199 -18.98 -7.33 6.56
C HIS A 199 -19.19 -7.22 8.09
N PHE A 200 -19.94 -6.21 8.54
CA PHE A 200 -19.98 -5.81 9.96
C PHE A 200 -21.39 -5.65 10.53
N GLY A 201 -22.42 -5.67 9.69
CA GLY A 201 -23.81 -5.56 10.10
C GLY A 201 -24.28 -6.83 10.81
N PRO A 202 -25.43 -6.75 11.51
CA PRO A 202 -26.08 -7.95 12.04
C PRO A 202 -26.33 -8.94 10.90
N ALA A 203 -26.08 -10.23 11.16
CA ALA A 203 -26.49 -11.28 10.22
C ALA A 203 -28.00 -11.13 9.98
N GLY A 204 -28.37 -10.81 8.74
CA GLY A 204 -29.75 -10.72 8.30
C GLY A 204 -30.41 -12.08 8.16
#